data_AF-A0A6A4HBJ0-F1
#
_entry.id   AF-A0A6A4HBJ0-F1
#
_cell.length_a   1.000
_cell.length_b   1.000
_cell.length_c   1.000
_cell.angle_alpha   90.00
_cell.angle_beta   90.00
_cell.angle_gamma   90.00
#
_symmetry.space_group_name_H-M   'P 1'
#
loop_
_entity.id
_entity.type
_entity.pdbx_description
1 polymer ?
#
loop_
_entity_poly.entity_id
_entity_poly.type
_entity_poly.pdbx_seq_one_letter_code
_entity_poly.pdbx_strand_id
1 'polypeptide(L)'
;LGTNHAPSTNELAELKSLLIVPKHELSRLDSEIARLQGIMDGLSSSRAQIKQYIDAHQSLMSPVRQIPPETLSEIFVWCLPSVDSDTYSVRSLDEAPLILTTICRDWRRIAIQTPLLWPSLHIYHPSNITDAAFARRTKGINLWLERTASLPISISL
;
A
#
# COMPACT_ATOMS: atom_id res chain seq x y z
N LEU A 1 21.38 14.61 49.92
CA LEU A 1 20.57 15.32 48.91
C LEU A 1 19.13 15.34 49.42
N GLY A 2 18.59 16.50 49.80
CA GLY A 2 17.25 16.59 50.41
C GLY A 2 17.13 17.43 51.68
N THR A 3 18.01 18.42 51.88
CA THR A 3 17.91 19.38 53.00
C THR A 3 17.61 20.78 52.46
N ASN A 4 16.81 21.58 53.17
CA ASN A 4 16.54 23.00 52.86
C ASN A 4 17.74 23.92 53.20
N HIS A 5 18.94 23.36 53.34
CA HIS A 5 20.14 24.09 53.68
C HIS A 5 20.82 24.60 52.40
N ALA A 6 21.07 25.91 52.32
CA ALA A 6 21.82 26.50 51.22
C ALA A 6 23.32 26.25 51.43
N PRO A 7 24.02 25.52 50.53
CA PRO A 7 25.43 25.23 50.70
C PRO A 7 26.28 26.49 50.60
N SER A 8 27.31 26.55 51.43
CA SER A 8 28.35 27.58 51.39
C SER A 8 29.23 27.48 50.14
N THR A 9 30.01 28.52 49.85
CA THR A 9 30.86 28.60 48.65
C THR A 9 31.88 27.45 48.57
N ASN A 10 32.41 27.00 49.72
CA ASN A 10 33.35 25.89 49.79
C ASN A 10 32.67 24.54 49.55
N GLU A 11 31.48 24.31 50.13
CA GLU A 11 30.69 23.10 49.88
C GLU A 11 30.27 23.01 48.40
N LEU A 12 29.96 24.15 47.78
CA LEU A 12 29.70 24.21 46.34
C LEU A 12 30.93 23.84 45.49
N ALA A 13 32.14 24.22 45.92
CA ALA A 13 33.38 23.87 45.23
C ALA A 13 33.68 22.37 45.34
N GLU A 14 33.50 21.79 46.53
CA GLU A 14 33.66 20.34 46.76
C GLU A 14 32.64 19.54 45.95
N LEU A 15 31.36 19.93 45.97
CA LEU A 15 30.32 19.28 45.16
C LEU A 15 30.62 19.37 43.66
N LYS A 16 31.11 20.52 43.17
CA LYS A 16 31.54 20.65 41.77
C LYS A 16 32.70 19.71 41.44
N SER A 17 33.66 19.54 42.35
CA SER A 17 34.81 18.65 42.16
C SER A 17 34.38 17.18 42.06
N LEU A 18 33.43 16.75 42.89
CA LEU A 18 32.87 15.39 42.87
C LEU A 18 32.15 15.06 41.56
N LEU A 19 31.63 16.07 40.86
CA LEU A 19 30.92 15.90 39.60
C LEU A 19 31.83 15.85 38.37
N ILE A 20 33.14 16.08 38.49
CA ILE A 20 34.06 16.12 37.34
C ILE A 20 34.13 14.75 36.66
N VAL A 21 34.39 13.68 37.42
CA VAL A 21 34.54 12.32 36.87
C VAL A 21 33.23 11.78 36.29
N PRO A 22 32.08 11.86 36.97
CA PRO A 22 30.80 11.43 36.39
C PRO A 22 30.43 12.18 35.11
N LYS A 23 30.72 13.49 35.03
CA LYS A 23 30.47 14.27 33.79
C LYS A 23 31.34 13.81 32.63
N HIS A 24 32.60 13.47 32.90
CA HIS A 24 33.49 12.95 31.87
C HIS A 24 33.03 11.57 31.38
N GLU A 25 32.65 10.66 32.29
CA GLU A 25 32.10 9.35 31.92
C GLU A 25 30.80 9.48 31.12
N LEU A 26 29.90 10.39 31.51
CA LEU A 26 28.68 10.65 30.75
C LEU A 26 29.01 11.13 29.33
N SER A 27 29.92 12.09 29.19
CA SER A 27 30.35 12.58 27.87
C SER A 27 30.98 11.49 27.01
N ARG A 28 31.75 10.57 27.61
CA ARG A 28 32.31 9.39 26.93
C ARG A 28 31.22 8.46 26.42
N LEU A 29 30.22 8.15 27.26
CA LEU A 29 29.09 7.29 26.88
C LEU A 29 28.24 7.93 25.79
N ASP A 30 27.94 9.23 25.88
CA ASP A 30 27.18 9.96 24.86
C ASP A 30 27.90 9.92 23.50
N SER A 31 29.23 10.07 23.50
CA SER A 31 30.05 9.98 22.29
C SER A 31 30.01 8.57 21.67
N GLU A 32 30.06 7.54 22.51
CA GLU A 32 29.99 6.15 22.06
C GLU A 32 28.59 5.79 21.53
N ILE A 33 27.54 6.27 22.18
CA ILE A 33 26.16 6.15 21.70
C ILE A 33 26.02 6.79 20.32
N ALA A 34 26.49 8.03 20.15
CA ALA A 34 26.44 8.73 18.87
C ALA A 34 27.20 7.97 17.77
N ARG A 35 28.38 7.41 18.10
CA ARG A 35 29.17 6.60 17.17
C ARG A 35 28.43 5.35 16.73
N LEU A 36 27.85 4.60 17.67
CA LEU A 36 27.12 3.36 17.38
C LEU A 36 25.83 3.62 16.62
N GLN A 37 25.13 4.73 16.92
CA GLN A 37 23.98 5.18 16.15
C GLN A 37 24.36 5.45 14.68
N GLY A 38 25.45 6.16 14.43
CA GLY A 38 25.92 6.40 13.06
C GLY A 38 26.24 5.10 12.30
N ILE A 39 26.81 4.09 12.96
CA ILE A 39 27.04 2.77 12.37
C ILE A 39 25.71 2.07 12.06
N MET A 40 24.77 2.09 13.00
CA MET A 40 23.46 1.48 12.84
C MET A 40 22.69 2.09 11.67
N ASP A 41 22.74 3.41 11.53
CA ASP A 41 22.08 4.14 10.43
C ASP A 41 22.68 3.76 9.07
N GLY A 42 24.01 3.65 8.99
CA GLY A 42 24.71 3.21 7.79
C GLY A 42 24.35 1.78 7.38
N LEU A 43 24.37 0.84 8.34
CA LEU A 43 23.99 -0.55 8.09
C LEU A 43 22.51 -0.70 7.72
N SER A 44 21.63 0.04 8.39
CA SER A 44 20.19 0.04 8.09
C SER A 44 19.90 0.57 6.69
N SER A 45 20.61 1.61 6.26
CA SER A 45 20.51 2.17 4.91
C SER A 45 20.98 1.16 3.85
N SER A 46 22.14 0.52 4.06
CA SER A 46 22.65 -0.53 3.17
C SER A 46 21.71 -1.73 3.10
N ARG A 47 21.19 -2.19 4.24
CA ARG A 47 20.18 -3.25 4.31
C ARG A 47 18.93 -2.89 3.52
N ALA A 48 18.43 -1.65 3.63
CA ALA A 48 17.25 -1.20 2.90
C ALA A 48 17.47 -1.25 1.39
N GLN A 49 18.63 -0.80 0.90
CA GLN A 49 18.98 -0.84 -0.52
C GLN A 49 19.06 -2.27 -1.06
N ILE A 50 19.77 -3.16 -0.35
CA ILE A 50 19.89 -4.57 -0.75
C ILE A 50 18.52 -5.25 -0.73
N LYS A 51 17.72 -5.00 0.31
CA LYS A 51 16.36 -5.54 0.40
C LYS A 51 15.50 -5.09 -0.78
N GLN A 52 15.52 -3.81 -1.12
CA GLN A 52 14.79 -3.29 -2.28
C GLN A 52 15.23 -3.97 -3.59
N TYR A 53 16.53 -4.19 -3.77
CA TYR A 53 17.07 -4.91 -4.92
C TYR A 53 16.55 -6.35 -4.98
N ILE A 54 16.60 -7.09 -3.86
CA ILE A 54 16.08 -8.46 -3.77
C ILE A 54 14.58 -8.50 -4.08
N ASP A 55 13.79 -7.65 -3.43
CA ASP A 55 12.33 -7.60 -3.57
C ASP A 55 11.94 -7.31 -5.03
N ALA A 56 12.67 -6.43 -5.73
CA ALA A 56 12.45 -6.15 -7.15
C ALA A 56 12.71 -7.39 -8.03
N HIS A 57 13.80 -8.13 -7.80
CA HIS A 57 14.12 -9.33 -8.57
C HIS A 57 13.16 -10.48 -8.25
N GLN A 58 12.78 -10.66 -6.99
CA GLN A 58 11.75 -11.63 -6.60
C GLN A 58 10.40 -11.31 -7.23
N SER A 59 10.03 -10.02 -7.30
CA SER A 59 8.82 -9.60 -8.01
C SER A 59 8.88 -9.98 -9.50
N LEU A 60 10.03 -9.84 -10.16
CA LEU A 60 10.22 -10.25 -11.56
C LEU A 60 10.13 -11.78 -11.74
N MET A 61 10.65 -12.54 -10.78
CA MET A 61 10.57 -14.01 -10.77
C MET A 61 9.21 -14.54 -10.32
N SER A 62 8.27 -13.68 -9.91
CA SER A 62 6.94 -14.09 -9.48
C SER A 62 6.28 -14.96 -10.55
N PRO A 63 5.78 -16.17 -10.20
CA PRO A 63 5.14 -17.07 -11.15
C PRO A 63 4.02 -16.39 -11.94
N VAL A 64 3.32 -15.43 -11.32
CA VAL A 64 2.21 -14.70 -11.93
C VAL A 64 2.62 -13.85 -13.13
N ARG A 65 3.90 -13.45 -13.22
CA ARG A 65 4.45 -12.75 -14.40
C ARG A 65 4.84 -13.68 -15.54
N GLN A 66 4.93 -14.98 -15.26
CA GLN A 66 5.26 -16.01 -16.25
C GLN A 66 4.00 -16.66 -16.85
N ILE A 67 2.83 -16.41 -16.26
CA ILE A 67 1.55 -16.89 -16.78
C ILE A 67 1.27 -16.16 -18.10
N PRO A 68 1.00 -16.88 -19.20
CA PRO A 68 0.56 -16.27 -20.45
C PRO A 68 -0.68 -15.40 -20.25
N PRO A 69 -0.80 -14.27 -20.96
CA PRO A 69 -1.94 -13.36 -20.79
C PRO A 69 -3.29 -14.04 -21.03
N GLU A 70 -3.33 -15.04 -21.91
CA GLU A 70 -4.53 -15.83 -22.20
C GLU A 70 -4.96 -16.66 -20.98
N THR A 71 -4.03 -17.40 -20.36
CA THR A 71 -4.29 -18.18 -19.15
C THR A 71 -4.69 -17.28 -17.99
N LEU A 72 -4.05 -16.11 -17.85
CA LEU A 72 -4.42 -15.16 -16.80
C LEU A 72 -5.83 -14.59 -17.04
N SER A 73 -6.19 -14.31 -18.31
CA SER A 73 -7.53 -13.86 -18.67
C SER A 73 -8.60 -14.91 -18.36
N GLU A 74 -8.30 -16.19 -18.58
CA GLU A 74 -9.18 -17.30 -18.23
C GLU A 74 -9.40 -17.38 -16.71
N ILE A 75 -8.32 -17.31 -15.92
CA ILE A 75 -8.40 -17.25 -14.46
C ILE A 75 -9.29 -16.08 -14.00
N PHE A 76 -9.13 -14.91 -14.62
CA PHE A 76 -9.96 -13.74 -14.29
C PHE A 76 -11.45 -13.97 -14.52
N VAL A 77 -11.81 -14.70 -15.59
CA VAL A 77 -13.22 -15.03 -15.88
C VAL A 77 -13.80 -15.94 -14.79
N TRP A 78 -13.00 -16.88 -14.28
CA TRP A 78 -13.37 -17.71 -13.14
C TRP A 78 -13.50 -16.96 -11.81
N CYS A 79 -12.99 -15.72 -11.72
CA CYS A 79 -13.16 -14.87 -10.53
C CYS A 79 -14.44 -14.03 -10.54
N LEU A 80 -15.23 -14.07 -11.61
CA LEU A 80 -16.51 -13.36 -11.66
C LEU A 80 -17.51 -13.96 -10.65
N PRO A 81 -18.48 -13.17 -10.16
CA PRO A 81 -19.58 -13.70 -9.35
C PRO A 81 -20.23 -14.90 -10.04
N SER A 82 -20.46 -15.99 -9.29
CA SER A 82 -21.00 -17.23 -9.87
C SER A 82 -22.37 -16.99 -10.50
N VAL A 83 -22.60 -17.63 -11.65
CA VAL A 83 -23.89 -17.61 -12.36
C VAL A 83 -25.02 -18.14 -11.47
N ASP A 84 -24.71 -19.01 -10.52
CA ASP A 84 -25.69 -19.63 -9.62
C ASP A 84 -26.25 -18.66 -8.56
N SER A 85 -25.66 -17.47 -8.40
CA SER A 85 -26.06 -16.54 -7.34
C SER A 85 -26.96 -15.39 -7.79
N ASP A 86 -27.48 -15.41 -9.04
CA ASP A 86 -28.24 -14.31 -9.66
C ASP A 86 -27.56 -12.93 -9.50
N THR A 87 -26.24 -12.92 -9.27
CA THR A 87 -25.50 -11.72 -8.85
C THR A 87 -24.84 -11.09 -10.07
N TYR A 88 -25.31 -9.92 -10.45
CA TYR A 88 -24.72 -9.09 -11.49
C TYR A 88 -23.45 -8.43 -10.96
N SER A 89 -22.45 -8.22 -11.82
CA SER A 89 -21.26 -7.46 -11.43
C SER A 89 -21.64 -6.03 -11.08
N VAL A 90 -21.15 -5.52 -9.97
CA VAL A 90 -21.33 -4.14 -9.53
C VAL A 90 -20.09 -3.34 -9.88
N ARG A 91 -20.29 -2.03 -10.11
CA ARG A 91 -19.19 -1.09 -10.38
C ARG A 91 -18.43 -0.71 -9.09
N SER A 92 -17.87 -1.69 -8.40
CA SER A 92 -17.07 -1.55 -7.17
C SER A 92 -15.60 -1.94 -7.42
N LEU A 93 -14.66 -1.29 -6.74
CA LEU A 93 -13.23 -1.64 -6.83
C LEU A 93 -12.85 -2.83 -5.95
N ASP A 94 -13.78 -3.31 -5.14
CA ASP A 94 -13.59 -4.40 -4.19
C ASP A 94 -13.98 -5.77 -4.75
N GLU A 95 -14.51 -5.82 -5.99
CA GLU A 95 -14.97 -7.05 -6.65
C GLU A 95 -14.57 -7.14 -8.12
N ALA A 96 -14.59 -8.36 -8.66
CA ALA A 96 -14.35 -8.62 -10.07
C ALA A 96 -15.52 -8.09 -10.93
N PRO A 97 -15.26 -7.60 -12.15
CA PRO A 97 -13.96 -7.54 -12.83
C PRO A 97 -13.07 -6.35 -12.44
N LEU A 98 -13.59 -5.34 -11.73
CA LEU A 98 -12.89 -4.05 -11.54
C LEU A 98 -11.68 -4.14 -10.60
N ILE A 99 -11.72 -4.97 -9.56
CA ILE A 99 -10.57 -5.18 -8.66
C ILE A 99 -9.33 -5.68 -9.45
N LEU A 100 -9.54 -6.47 -10.49
CA LEU A 100 -8.46 -6.98 -11.35
C LEU A 100 -7.75 -5.84 -12.10
N THR A 101 -8.45 -4.72 -12.30
CA THR A 101 -7.89 -3.51 -12.93
C THR A 101 -7.08 -2.64 -11.97
N THR A 102 -7.02 -2.94 -10.67
CA THR A 102 -6.29 -2.12 -9.68
C THR A 102 -4.94 -2.72 -9.26
N ILE A 103 -4.72 -4.02 -9.48
CA ILE A 103 -3.58 -4.79 -8.97
C ILE A 103 -2.24 -4.32 -9.58
N CYS A 104 -2.09 -4.39 -10.91
CA CYS A 104 -0.90 -3.90 -11.59
C CYS A 104 -1.21 -3.42 -13.02
N ARG A 105 -0.22 -2.86 -13.72
CA ARG A 105 -0.39 -2.35 -15.09
C ARG A 105 -0.75 -3.47 -16.08
N ASP A 106 -0.11 -4.62 -15.98
CA ASP A 106 -0.35 -5.75 -16.89
C ASP A 106 -1.73 -6.38 -16.67
N TRP A 107 -2.13 -6.59 -15.41
CA TRP A 107 -3.45 -7.12 -15.06
C TRP A 107 -4.55 -6.18 -15.54
N ARG A 108 -4.37 -4.86 -15.35
CA ARG A 108 -5.30 -3.86 -15.88
C ARG A 108 -5.44 -3.96 -17.40
N ARG A 109 -4.32 -4.06 -18.12
CA ARG A 109 -4.33 -4.19 -19.58
C ARG A 109 -5.10 -5.45 -20.00
N ILE A 110 -4.77 -6.60 -19.41
CA ILE A 110 -5.42 -7.89 -19.71
C ILE A 110 -6.92 -7.83 -19.40
N ALA A 111 -7.30 -7.33 -18.21
CA ALA A 111 -8.69 -7.25 -17.81
C ALA A 111 -9.54 -6.34 -18.72
N ILE A 112 -9.00 -5.19 -19.14
CA ILE A 112 -9.67 -4.27 -20.08
C ILE A 112 -9.78 -4.90 -21.47
N GLN A 113 -8.77 -5.66 -21.91
CA GLN A 113 -8.73 -6.30 -23.23
C GLN A 113 -9.47 -7.64 -23.31
N THR A 114 -10.12 -8.08 -22.23
CA THR A 114 -10.84 -9.36 -22.17
C THR A 114 -12.35 -9.10 -22.06
N PRO A 115 -13.11 -9.09 -23.18
CA PRO A 115 -14.54 -8.78 -23.16
C PRO A 115 -15.38 -9.71 -22.28
N LEU A 116 -14.97 -10.97 -22.13
CA LEU A 116 -15.63 -11.97 -21.29
C LEU A 116 -15.69 -11.59 -19.80
N LEU A 117 -14.90 -10.60 -19.36
CA LEU A 117 -14.94 -10.09 -17.98
C LEU A 117 -16.06 -9.08 -17.74
N TRP A 118 -16.72 -8.60 -18.79
CA TRP A 118 -17.73 -7.55 -18.72
C TRP A 118 -19.13 -8.04 -19.15
N PRO A 119 -19.59 -9.26 -18.76
CA PRO A 119 -20.83 -9.86 -19.29
C PRO A 119 -22.10 -9.31 -18.64
N SER A 120 -21.99 -8.68 -17.47
CA SER A 120 -23.13 -8.14 -16.73
C SER A 120 -22.79 -6.86 -15.98
N LEU A 121 -23.79 -6.05 -15.66
CA LEU A 121 -23.65 -4.85 -14.85
C LEU A 121 -24.93 -4.55 -14.07
N HIS A 122 -24.83 -4.37 -12.76
CA HIS A 122 -25.88 -3.79 -11.92
C HIS A 122 -25.67 -2.27 -11.76
N ILE A 123 -26.70 -1.49 -12.07
CA ILE A 123 -26.67 -0.04 -12.08
C ILE A 123 -27.56 0.51 -10.96
N TYR A 124 -26.96 0.76 -9.81
CA TYR A 124 -27.64 1.43 -8.71
C TYR A 124 -27.65 2.97 -8.90
N HIS A 125 -28.84 3.56 -8.83
CA HIS A 125 -29.04 5.02 -8.85
C HIS A 125 -29.39 5.56 -7.44
N PRO A 126 -28.47 6.26 -6.75
CA PRO A 126 -28.77 6.87 -5.46
C PRO A 126 -29.55 8.18 -5.64
N SER A 127 -30.59 8.39 -4.83
CA SER A 127 -31.53 9.52 -4.97
C SER A 127 -30.93 10.90 -4.75
N ASN A 128 -29.79 11.01 -4.04
CA ASN A 128 -29.16 12.27 -3.64
C ASN A 128 -27.68 12.30 -4.04
N ILE A 129 -27.40 12.49 -5.33
CA ILE A 129 -26.02 12.63 -5.85
C ILE A 129 -25.82 13.97 -6.53
N THR A 130 -24.59 14.47 -6.49
CA THR A 130 -24.20 15.68 -7.22
C THR A 130 -24.09 15.38 -8.72
N ASP A 131 -24.27 16.40 -9.56
CA ASP A 131 -24.11 16.28 -11.03
C ASP A 131 -22.73 15.72 -11.40
N ALA A 132 -21.67 16.12 -10.69
CA ALA A 132 -20.33 15.59 -10.88
C ALA A 132 -20.24 14.09 -10.56
N ALA A 133 -20.92 13.62 -9.51
CA ALA A 133 -20.96 12.20 -9.17
C ALA A 133 -21.77 11.40 -10.19
N PHE A 134 -22.88 11.96 -10.69
CA PHE A 134 -23.65 11.38 -11.78
C PHE A 134 -22.81 11.24 -13.06
N ALA A 135 -22.15 12.32 -13.49
CA ALA A 135 -21.28 12.31 -14.68
C ALA A 135 -20.16 11.26 -14.59
N ARG A 136 -19.52 11.10 -13.41
CA ARG A 136 -18.51 10.05 -13.19
C ARG A 136 -19.08 8.65 -13.29
N ARG A 137 -20.27 8.41 -12.75
CA ARG A 137 -20.95 7.11 -12.84
C ARG A 137 -21.30 6.78 -14.29
N THR A 138 -21.89 7.73 -15.02
CA THR A 138 -22.20 7.59 -16.45
C THR A 138 -20.96 7.28 -17.28
N LYS A 139 -19.86 8.00 -17.05
CA LYS A 139 -18.57 7.70 -17.71
C LYS A 139 -18.09 6.28 -17.40
N GLY A 140 -18.23 5.83 -16.16
CA GLY A 140 -17.86 4.48 -15.75
C GLY A 140 -18.71 3.39 -16.41
N ILE A 141 -20.01 3.63 -16.56
CA ILE A 141 -20.94 2.73 -17.26
C ILE A 141 -20.59 2.66 -18.74
N ASN A 142 -20.36 3.80 -19.41
CA ASN A 142 -19.97 3.80 -20.82
C ASN A 142 -18.66 3.03 -21.06
N LEU A 143 -17.65 3.23 -20.20
CA LEU A 143 -16.41 2.46 -20.26
C LEU A 143 -16.62 0.97 -20.04
N TRP A 144 -17.62 0.57 -19.25
CA TRP A 144 -17.97 -0.84 -19.06
C TRP A 144 -18.54 -1.42 -20.35
N LEU A 145 -19.50 -0.73 -20.96
CA LEU A 145 -20.15 -1.12 -22.21
C LEU A 145 -19.13 -1.22 -23.37
N GLU A 146 -18.21 -0.26 -23.47
CA GLU A 146 -17.12 -0.29 -24.45
C GLU A 146 -16.26 -1.57 -24.33
N ARG A 147 -16.05 -2.07 -23.11
CA ARG A 147 -15.21 -3.25 -22.84
C ARG A 147 -15.92 -4.57 -23.16
N THR A 148 -17.25 -4.60 -23.08
CA THR A 148 -18.03 -5.76 -23.50
C THR A 148 -17.92 -6.02 -25.01
N ALA A 149 -17.44 -5.03 -25.78
CA ALA A 149 -17.19 -5.11 -27.21
C ALA A 149 -18.44 -5.57 -27.98
N SER A 150 -18.36 -6.68 -28.72
CA SER A 150 -19.48 -7.24 -29.49
C SER A 150 -20.24 -8.36 -28.76
N LEU A 151 -19.96 -8.60 -27.47
CA LEU A 151 -20.63 -9.64 -26.70
C LEU A 151 -21.98 -9.12 -26.14
N PRO A 152 -22.97 -10.01 -25.92
CA PRO A 152 -24.19 -9.63 -25.22
C PRO A 152 -23.87 -9.22 -23.77
N ILE A 153 -24.59 -8.21 -23.26
CA ILE A 153 -24.50 -7.76 -21.87
C ILE A 153 -25.85 -7.88 -21.16
N SER A 154 -25.83 -8.37 -19.93
CA SER A 154 -26.98 -8.41 -19.03
C SER A 154 -26.96 -7.21 -18.08
N ILE A 155 -28.04 -6.42 -18.04
CA ILE A 155 -28.12 -5.23 -17.19
C ILE A 155 -29.23 -5.40 -16.13
N SER A 156 -28.90 -5.04 -14.90
CA SER A 156 -29.83 -4.93 -13.77
C SER A 156 -29.85 -3.49 -13.26
N LEU A 157 -30.99 -3.05 -12.71
CA LEU A 157 -31.25 -1.69 -12.20
C LEU A 157 -31.57 -1.72 -10.70
#